data_AF-A0A9D5G6B9-F1
#
_entry.id   AF-A0A9D5G6B9-F1
#
_cell.length_a   1.000
_cell.length_b   1.000
_cell.length_c   1.000
_cell.angle_alpha   90.00
_cell.angle_beta   90.00
_cell.angle_gamma   90.00
#
_symmetry.space_group_name_H-M   'P 1'
#
loop_
_entity.id
_entity.type
_entity.pdbx_description
1 polymer ?
#
loop_
_entity_poly.entity_id
_entity_poly.type
_entity_poly.pdbx_seq_one_letter_code
_entity_poly.pdbx_strand_id
1 'polypeptide(L)' 'FVGRICMNMSFVDVTHVPNAMAGSTVTLIGNDGAETLDANEFASRAGTIGYELVSRLPAEMPRRYAGAQTPAVIPARD' A
#
# COMPACT_ATOMS: atom_id res chain seq x y z
N PHE A 1 1.88 5.47 -11.94
CA PHE A 1 1.04 6.62 -11.54
C PHE A 1 1.03 7.64 -12.65
N VAL A 2 -0.11 8.31 -12.86
CA VAL A 2 -0.25 9.41 -13.81
C VAL A 2 -0.61 10.69 -13.06
N GLY A 3 -0.09 11.83 -13.51
CA GLY A 3 -0.24 13.09 -12.79
C GLY A 3 0.54 13.16 -11.47
N ARG A 4 0.22 14.15 -10.64
CA ARG A 4 0.86 14.34 -9.32
C ARG A 4 0.12 13.54 -8.25
N ILE A 5 0.88 13.05 -7.27
CA ILE A 5 0.33 12.47 -6.04
C ILE A 5 -0.25 13.60 -5.17
N CYS A 6 -1.48 13.42 -4.71
CA CYS A 6 -2.12 14.28 -3.71
C CYS A 6 -1.92 13.68 -2.32
N MET A 7 -2.25 14.46 -1.28
CA MET A 7 -2.09 14.01 0.12
C MET A 7 -2.79 12.67 0.42
N ASN A 8 -3.99 12.47 -0.15
CA ASN A 8 -4.86 11.32 0.12
C ASN A 8 -5.37 10.62 -1.15
N MET A 9 -4.85 10.96 -2.33
CA MET A 9 -5.31 10.41 -3.60
C MET A 9 -4.16 10.31 -4.60
N SER A 10 -4.20 9.27 -5.43
CA SER A 10 -3.32 9.10 -6.57
C SER A 10 -4.12 8.63 -7.77
N PHE A 11 -3.58 8.80 -8.97
CA PHE A 11 -4.22 8.38 -10.21
C PHE A 11 -3.36 7.32 -10.89
N VAL A 12 -4.03 6.29 -11.40
CA VAL A 12 -3.44 5.16 -12.11
C VAL A 12 -4.13 5.04 -13.45
N ASP A 13 -3.33 4.86 -14.50
CA ASP A 13 -3.86 4.58 -15.84
C ASP A 13 -4.31 3.11 -15.90
N VAL A 14 -5.59 2.90 -16.17
CA VAL A 14 -6.23 1.58 -16.28
C VAL A 14 -6.67 1.26 -17.71
N THR A 15 -6.21 2.03 -18.71
CA THR A 15 -6.58 1.85 -20.13
C THR A 15 -6.38 0.42 -20.63
N HIS A 16 -5.39 -0.30 -20.10
CA HIS A 16 -5.07 -1.67 -20.46
C HIS A 16 -5.53 -2.73 -19.45
N VAL A 17 -6.39 -2.36 -18.49
CA VAL A 17 -6.94 -3.27 -17.46
C VAL A 17 -8.46 -3.37 -17.68
N PRO A 18 -8.95 -4.27 -18.55
CA PRO A 18 -10.34 -4.27 -19.01
C PRO A 18 -11.37 -4.56 -17.91
N ASN A 19 -10.96 -5.20 -16.81
CA ASN A 19 -11.83 -5.55 -15.69
C ASN A 19 -11.74 -4.55 -14.52
N ALA A 20 -11.05 -3.41 -14.70
CA ALA A 20 -10.96 -2.39 -13.67
C ALA A 20 -12.32 -1.70 -13.49
N MET A 21 -12.79 -1.65 -12.24
CA MET A 21 -14.04 -0.98 -11.88
C MET A 21 -13.95 -0.33 -10.50
N ALA A 22 -14.92 0.52 -10.18
CA ALA A 22 -15.01 1.09 -8.83
C ALA A 22 -15.14 -0.04 -7.80
N GLY A 23 -14.31 0.01 -6.75
CA GLY A 23 -14.25 -1.03 -5.74
C GLY A 23 -13.27 -2.17 -6.02
N SER A 24 -12.60 -2.19 -7.19
CA SER A 24 -11.50 -3.12 -7.44
C SER A 24 -10.37 -2.91 -6.42
N THR A 25 -9.86 -4.02 -5.88
CA THR A 25 -8.67 -4.02 -5.03
C THR A 25 -7.43 -3.62 -5.85
N VAL A 26 -6.55 -2.83 -5.24
CA VAL A 26 -5.24 -2.48 -5.81
C VAL A 26 -4.16 -2.86 -4.81
N THR A 27 -3.18 -3.63 -5.25
CA THR A 27 -1.99 -3.99 -4.45
C THR A 27 -0.88 -2.97 -4.71
N LEU A 28 -0.56 -2.15 -3.70
CA LEU A 28 0.56 -1.18 -3.79
C LEU A 28 1.91 -1.80 -3.38
N ILE A 29 1.89 -2.80 -2.51
CA ILE A 29 3.05 -3.56 -2.04
C ILE A 29 2.55 -4.98 -1.72
N GLY A 30 3.23 -6.00 -2.22
CA GLY A 30 2.86 -7.40 -2.03
C GLY A 30 2.51 -8.09 -3.33
N ASN A 31 1.69 -9.14 -3.24
CA ASN A 31 1.42 -10.06 -4.33
C ASN A 31 -0.02 -9.90 -4.83
N ASP A 32 -0.21 -9.98 -6.14
CA ASP A 32 -1.52 -10.11 -6.79
C ASP A 32 -1.43 -11.15 -7.91
N GLY A 33 -2.00 -12.34 -7.66
CA GLY A 33 -1.84 -13.49 -8.56
C GLY A 33 -0.38 -13.91 -8.71
N ALA A 34 0.15 -13.81 -9.93
CA ALA A 34 1.55 -14.11 -10.26
C ALA A 34 2.47 -12.88 -10.20
N GLU A 35 1.91 -11.68 -10.07
CA GLU A 35 2.65 -10.44 -10.01
C GLU A 35 3.01 -10.09 -8.57
N THR A 36 4.21 -9.55 -8.37
CA THR A 36 4.72 -9.14 -7.06
C THR A 36 5.35 -7.77 -7.19
N LEU A 37 5.01 -6.87 -6.27
CA LEU A 37 5.68 -5.59 -6.10
C LEU A 37 6.30 -5.54 -4.69
N ASP A 38 7.62 -5.78 -4.63
CA ASP A 38 8.36 -5.80 -3.36
C ASP A 38 8.52 -4.40 -2.77
N ALA A 39 8.57 -4.30 -1.43
CA ALA A 39 8.76 -3.02 -0.74
C ALA A 39 10.10 -2.36 -1.08
N ASN A 40 11.17 -3.13 -1.27
CA ASN A 40 12.48 -2.58 -1.66
C ASN A 40 12.47 -2.12 -3.12
N GLU A 41 11.80 -2.86 -4.00
CA GLU A 41 11.62 -2.43 -5.39
C GLU A 41 10.86 -1.10 -5.45
N PHE A 42 9.76 -1.00 -4.71
CA PHE A 42 8.96 0.21 -4.64
C PHE A 42 9.75 1.39 -4.04
N ALA A 43 10.52 1.14 -2.98
CA ALA A 43 11.39 2.13 -2.35
C ALA A 43 12.52 2.62 -3.26
N SER A 44 13.13 1.72 -4.04
CA SER A 44 14.17 2.05 -5.01
C SER A 44 13.66 3.07 -6.05
N ARG A 45 12.43 2.86 -6.56
CA ARG A 45 11.77 3.82 -7.47
C ARG A 45 11.51 5.18 -6.82
N ALA A 46 11.34 5.22 -5.50
CA ALA A 46 11.18 6.44 -4.71
C ALA A 46 12.51 7.04 -4.22
N GLY A 47 13.67 6.46 -4.55
CA GLY A 47 14.99 6.94 -4.14
C GLY A 47 15.30 6.69 -2.66
N THR A 48 14.72 5.65 -2.06
CA THR A 48 14.90 5.29 -0.65
C THR A 48 15.03 3.76 -0.47
N ILE A 49 15.01 3.26 0.76
CA ILE A 49 15.10 1.85 1.15
C ILE A 49 13.76 1.31 1.67
N GLY A 50 13.56 -0.01 1.59
CA GLY A 50 12.30 -0.64 1.99
C GLY A 50 11.88 -0.32 3.44
N TYR A 51 12.84 -0.23 4.37
CA TYR A 51 12.56 0.12 5.77
C TYR A 51 11.95 1.51 5.94
N GLU A 52 12.47 2.52 5.23
CA GLU A 52 11.93 3.89 5.28
C GLU A 52 10.50 3.91 4.71
N LEU A 53 10.26 3.13 3.66
CA LEU A 53 8.94 3.03 3.04
C LEU A 53 7.90 2.41 3.99
N VAL A 54 8.18 1.24 4.56
CA VAL A 54 7.21 0.54 5.42
C VAL A 54 7.02 1.24 6.77
N SER A 55 8.05 1.89 7.30
CA SER A 55 7.97 2.65 8.57
C SER A 55 7.17 3.95 8.43
N ARG A 56 7.04 4.51 7.22
CA ARG A 56 6.23 5.71 6.94
C ARG A 56 4.76 5.42 6.72
N LEU A 57 4.32 4.17 6.76
CA LEU A 57 2.90 3.84 6.68
C LEU A 57 2.14 4.46 7.86
N PRO A 58 1.08 5.26 7.62
CA PRO A 58 0.38 5.96 8.67
C PRO A 58 -0.15 5.03 9.77
N ALA A 59 -0.15 5.50 11.02
CA ALA A 59 -0.58 4.69 12.16
C ALA A 59 -2.09 4.41 12.13
N GLU A 60 -2.85 5.35 11.56
CA GLU A 60 -4.30 5.29 11.36
C GLU A 60 -4.72 4.33 10.24
N MET A 61 -3.79 3.85 9.40
CA MET A 61 -4.11 2.88 8.36
C MET A 61 -4.55 1.55 9.00
N PRO A 62 -5.77 1.04 8.69
CA PRO A 62 -6.27 -0.19 9.29
C PRO A 62 -5.35 -1.38 9.02
N ARG A 63 -4.84 -2.02 10.07
CA ARG A 63 -3.98 -3.20 9.98
C ARG A 63 -4.80 -4.46 10.24
N ARG A 64 -4.84 -5.36 9.26
CA ARG A 64 -5.44 -6.69 9.38
C ARG A 64 -4.33 -7.72 9.50
N TYR A 65 -4.35 -8.50 10.58
CA TYR A 65 -3.34 -9.52 10.84
C TYR A 65 -3.87 -10.88 10.39
N ALA A 66 -3.20 -11.52 9.43
CA ALA A 66 -3.59 -12.84 8.97
C ALA A 66 -3.30 -13.88 10.08
N GLY A 67 -4.35 -14.59 10.53
CA GLY A 67 -4.21 -15.68 11.51
C GLY A 67 -4.14 -15.27 12.99
N ALA A 68 -4.27 -13.99 13.33
CA ALA A 68 -4.32 -13.53 14.72
C ALA A 68 -5.73 -13.06 15.13
N GLN A 69 -6.18 -13.45 16.33
CA GLN A 69 -7.29 -12.79 17.01
C GLN A 69 -7.00 -11.28 17.13
N THR A 70 -8.06 -10.46 17.05
CA THR A 70 -8.03 -8.99 17.10
C THR A 70 -6.84 -8.46 17.90
N PRO A 71 -5.95 -7.63 17.31
CA PRO A 71 -4.79 -7.12 18.03
C PRO A 71 -5.27 -6.32 19.26
N ALA A 72 -4.62 -6.54 20.40
CA ALA A 72 -4.85 -5.74 21.59
C ALA A 72 -4.64 -4.26 21.24
N VAL A 73 -5.64 -3.43 21.51
CA VAL A 73 -5.53 -1.98 21.39
C VAL A 73 -4.40 -1.55 22.31
N ILE A 74 -3.28 -1.08 21.74
CA ILE A 74 -2.22 -0.45 22.52
C ILE A 74 -2.69 0.98 22.81
N PRO A 75 -2.95 1.35 24.08
CA PRO A 75 -3.37 2.70 24.40
C PRO A 75 -2.28 3.70 23.97
N ALA A 76 -2.72 4.84 23.44
CA ALA A 76 -1.82 5.96 23.18
C ALA A 76 -1.11 6.33 24.48
N ARG A 77 0.21 6.53 24.42
CA ARG A 77 0.96 7.11 25.53
C ARG A 77 0.56 8.58 25.65
N ASP A 78 0.23 8.95 26.88
CA ASP A 78 -0.03 10.28 27.43
C ASP A 78 1.10 11.29 27.15
#